data_AF-A0A1Q3DZX0-F1
#
_entry.id   AF-A0A1Q3DZX0-F1
#
_cell.length_a   1.000
_cell.length_b   1.000
_cell.length_c   1.000
_cell.angle_alpha   90.00
_cell.angle_beta   90.00
_cell.angle_gamma   90.00
#
_symmetry.space_group_name_H-M   'P 1'
#
loop_
_entity.id
_entity.type
_entity.pdbx_description
1 polymer ?
#
loop_
_entity_poly.entity_id
_entity_poly.type
_entity_poly.pdbx_seq_one_letter_code
_entity_poly.pdbx_strand_id
1 'polypeptide(L)'
;MKAKFKPYECNGEVLNIIPGLAPLFDYEWFPQKTRWSNLTPTIEIIGGIHIRGIDGLICASSPAFEAPAIAAARNRYMSLWKIWHNRGSMSDTEKRVVEFLNQTQNEFGEKSLVYISFGTIFFPSNPEKV
;
A
#
# COMPACT_ATOMS: atom_id res chain seq x y z
N MET A 1 -15.72 -3.48 -27.18
CA MET A 1 -14.35 -3.00 -27.42
C MET A 1 -13.56 -3.18 -26.13
N LYS A 2 -12.52 -4.04 -26.09
CA LYS A 2 -11.68 -4.15 -24.88
C LYS A 2 -10.73 -2.95 -24.88
N ALA A 3 -10.97 -1.96 -24.03
CA ALA A 3 -10.04 -0.86 -23.85
C ALA A 3 -8.69 -1.45 -23.39
N LYS A 4 -7.64 -1.25 -24.19
CA LYS A 4 -6.26 -1.54 -23.75
C LYS A 4 -5.85 -0.39 -22.86
N PHE A 5 -5.89 -0.59 -21.55
CA PHE A 5 -5.36 0.37 -20.60
C PHE A 5 -3.85 0.38 -20.74
N LYS A 6 -3.28 1.54 -21.06
CA LYS A 6 -1.83 1.72 -21.09
C LYS A 6 -1.33 1.91 -19.66
N PRO A 7 -0.18 1.34 -19.29
CA PRO A 7 0.45 1.67 -18.03
C PRO A 7 0.70 3.17 -17.92
N TYR A 8 0.64 3.69 -16.71
CA TYR A 8 1.03 5.06 -16.43
C TYR A 8 2.54 5.22 -16.67
N GLU A 9 2.93 6.16 -17.52
CA GLU A 9 4.34 6.50 -17.77
C GLU A 9 4.78 7.55 -16.75
N CYS A 10 5.78 7.22 -15.93
CA CYS A 10 6.36 8.15 -14.96
C CYS A 10 7.40 9.03 -15.66
N ASN A 11 7.19 10.34 -15.64
CA ASN A 11 8.01 11.36 -16.29
C ASN A 11 8.82 12.21 -15.30
N GLY A 12 8.77 11.91 -14.00
CA GLY A 12 9.42 12.71 -12.96
C GLY A 12 8.60 13.93 -12.54
N GLU A 13 7.30 13.94 -12.82
CA GLU A 13 6.42 15.06 -12.48
C GLU A 13 5.96 14.97 -11.02
N VAL A 14 5.76 16.14 -10.39
CA VAL A 14 5.20 16.22 -9.04
C VAL A 14 3.68 16.09 -9.10
N LEU A 15 3.15 15.02 -8.50
CA LEU A 15 1.74 14.79 -8.29
C LEU A 15 1.26 15.55 -7.06
N ASN A 16 0.40 16.55 -7.28
CA ASN A 16 -0.29 17.29 -6.22
C ASN A 16 -1.82 17.14 -6.33
N ILE A 17 -2.28 15.88 -6.43
CA ILE A 17 -3.66 15.56 -6.84
C ILE A 17 -4.55 15.23 -5.63
N ILE A 18 -3.97 14.81 -4.50
CA ILE A 18 -4.73 14.33 -3.34
C ILE A 18 -4.57 15.32 -2.18
N PRO A 19 -5.62 16.10 -1.85
CA PRO A 19 -5.61 16.96 -0.67
C PRO A 19 -5.23 16.16 0.57
N GLY A 20 -4.33 16.68 1.43
CA GLY A 20 -3.94 16.02 2.67
C GLY A 20 -2.81 14.99 2.56
N LEU A 21 -2.27 14.74 1.36
CA LEU A 21 -0.99 14.05 1.18
C LEU A 21 0.13 15.04 0.87
N ALA A 22 1.37 14.65 1.19
CA ALA A 22 2.54 15.39 0.74
C ALA A 22 2.65 15.30 -0.80
N PRO A 23 3.23 16.30 -1.47
CA PRO A 23 3.58 16.17 -2.88
C PRO A 23 4.48 14.97 -3.08
N LEU A 24 4.16 14.16 -4.08
CA LEU A 24 4.90 12.93 -4.41
C LEU A 24 5.32 13.02 -5.87
N PHE A 25 6.48 12.48 -6.21
CA PHE A 25 6.82 12.30 -7.62
C PHE A 25 6.03 11.14 -8.21
N ASP A 26 5.75 11.21 -9.49
CA ASP A 26 4.98 10.20 -10.21
C ASP A 26 5.62 8.79 -10.17
N TYR A 27 6.95 8.73 -10.18
CA TYR A 27 7.71 7.49 -10.02
C TYR A 27 7.63 6.91 -8.60
N GLU A 28 7.27 7.68 -7.58
CA GLU A 28 7.14 7.18 -6.20
C GLU A 28 5.89 6.30 -6.03
N TRP A 29 4.90 6.46 -6.90
CA TRP A 29 3.71 5.60 -6.92
C TRP A 29 4.03 4.20 -7.49
N PHE A 30 5.02 4.13 -8.39
CA PHE A 30 5.49 2.88 -8.99
C PHE A 30 7.03 2.85 -8.97
N PRO A 31 7.66 2.73 -7.79
CA PRO A 31 9.10 2.96 -7.61
C PRO A 31 9.97 1.94 -8.36
N GLN A 32 9.37 0.85 -8.84
CA GLN A 32 10.09 -0.24 -9.47
C GLN A 32 9.21 -0.98 -10.48
N LYS A 33 9.86 -1.53 -11.50
CA LYS A 33 9.23 -2.48 -12.41
C LYS A 33 9.19 -3.86 -11.76
N THR A 34 7.98 -4.36 -11.54
CA THR A 34 7.71 -5.70 -11.02
C THR A 34 7.11 -6.56 -12.12
N ARG A 35 6.96 -7.86 -11.83
CA ARG A 35 6.24 -8.79 -12.71
C ARG A 35 4.79 -8.36 -13.00
N TRP A 36 4.22 -7.49 -12.16
CA TRP A 36 2.82 -7.06 -12.22
C TRP A 36 2.62 -5.63 -12.73
N SER A 37 3.68 -4.88 -13.08
CA SER A 37 3.58 -3.46 -13.46
C SER A 37 2.61 -3.18 -14.61
N ASN A 38 2.42 -4.11 -15.55
CA ASN A 38 1.46 -3.94 -16.65
C ASN A 38 -0.01 -4.20 -16.23
N LEU A 39 -0.22 -4.90 -15.10
CA LEU A 39 -1.54 -5.27 -14.60
C LEU A 39 -2.06 -4.29 -13.55
N THR A 40 -1.19 -3.71 -12.72
CA THR A 40 -1.59 -2.76 -11.67
C THR A 40 -2.49 -1.63 -12.17
N PRO A 41 -2.18 -0.93 -13.29
CA PRO A 41 -3.03 0.16 -13.79
C PRO A 41 -4.40 -0.32 -14.24
N THR A 42 -4.49 -1.54 -14.76
CA THR A 42 -5.78 -2.15 -15.15
C THR A 42 -6.62 -2.46 -13.90
N ILE A 43 -6.00 -3.00 -12.85
CA ILE A 43 -6.67 -3.30 -11.58
C ILE A 43 -7.17 -2.01 -10.91
N GLU A 44 -6.35 -0.96 -10.88
CA GLU A 44 -6.73 0.34 -10.32
C GLU A 44 -7.93 0.96 -11.03
N ILE A 45 -7.94 0.96 -12.37
CA ILE A 45 -9.06 1.51 -13.15
C ILE A 45 -10.33 0.68 -12.93
N ILE A 46 -10.23 -0.65 -12.98
CA ILE A 46 -11.37 -1.53 -12.72
C ILE A 46 -11.90 -1.31 -11.31
N GLY A 47 -11.03 -1.26 -10.30
CA GLY A 47 -11.40 -0.96 -8.92
C GLY A 47 -12.14 0.38 -8.82
N GLY A 48 -11.59 1.42 -9.43
CA GLY A 48 -12.17 2.77 -9.46
C GLY A 48 -13.59 2.82 -10.03
N ILE A 49 -13.87 2.07 -11.10
CA ILE A 49 -15.21 1.97 -11.69
C ILE A 49 -16.21 1.37 -10.70
N HIS A 50 -15.80 0.34 -9.96
CA HIS A 50 -16.69 -0.43 -9.09
C HIS A 50 -16.88 0.18 -7.69
N ILE A 51 -16.09 1.19 -7.29
CA ILE A 51 -16.26 1.92 -6.01
C ILE A 51 -17.68 2.50 -5.86
N ARG A 52 -18.38 2.84 -6.95
CA ARG A 52 -19.76 3.34 -6.85
C ARG A 52 -20.77 2.24 -6.49
N GLY A 53 -20.46 0.98 -6.75
CA GLY A 53 -21.34 -0.16 -6.51
C GLY A 53 -21.19 -0.82 -5.14
N ILE A 54 -20.20 -0.43 -4.33
CA ILE A 54 -19.99 -0.98 -2.98
C ILE A 54 -20.68 -0.12 -1.90
N ASP A 55 -20.95 -0.71 -0.73
CA ASP A 55 -21.55 -0.01 0.41
C ASP A 55 -20.56 0.89 1.15
N GLY A 56 -19.28 0.51 1.15
CA GLY A 56 -18.23 1.24 1.84
C GLY A 56 -16.85 0.63 1.64
N LEU A 57 -15.85 1.28 2.19
CA LEU A 57 -14.45 0.88 2.13
C LEU A 57 -13.94 0.59 3.53
N ILE A 58 -13.14 -0.47 3.66
CA ILE A 58 -12.36 -0.78 4.86
C ILE A 58 -10.89 -0.63 4.48
N CYS A 59 -10.17 0.21 5.23
CA CYS A 59 -8.73 0.42 5.06
C CYS A 59 -8.00 -0.05 6.31
N ALA A 60 -6.97 -0.89 6.13
CA ALA A 60 -6.08 -1.32 7.20
C ALA A 60 -5.05 -0.20 7.51
N SER A 61 -5.51 0.85 8.18
CA SER A 61 -4.69 1.99 8.62
C SER A 61 -5.19 2.52 9.97
N SER A 62 -4.40 3.38 10.60
CA SER A 62 -4.73 4.01 11.88
C SER A 62 -4.52 5.54 11.80
N PRO A 63 -5.45 6.34 12.36
CA PRO A 63 -5.23 7.78 12.54
C PRO A 63 -3.95 8.12 13.32
N ALA A 64 -3.43 7.19 14.13
CA ALA A 64 -2.16 7.36 14.83
C ALA A 64 -0.95 7.51 13.88
N PHE A 65 -1.04 6.97 12.66
CA PHE A 65 0.05 7.03 11.67
C PHE A 65 -0.25 8.03 10.54
N GLU A 66 -1.50 8.11 10.08
CA GLU A 66 -1.84 8.77 8.80
C GLU A 66 -3.09 9.66 8.90
N ALA A 67 -3.28 10.38 10.01
CA ALA A 67 -4.47 11.18 10.26
C ALA A 67 -4.89 12.12 9.09
N PRO A 68 -4.00 12.92 8.48
CA PRO A 68 -4.38 13.80 7.38
C PRO A 68 -4.86 13.04 6.13
N ALA A 69 -4.17 11.95 5.78
CA ALA A 69 -4.53 11.10 4.65
C ALA A 69 -5.89 10.42 4.85
N ILE A 70 -6.14 9.91 6.06
CA ILE A 70 -7.42 9.30 6.43
C ILE A 70 -8.56 10.32 6.36
N ALA A 71 -8.34 11.54 6.86
CA ALA A 71 -9.36 12.59 6.80
C ALA A 71 -9.70 12.95 5.35
N ALA A 72 -8.68 13.10 4.50
CA ALA A 72 -8.86 13.34 3.08
C ALA A 72 -9.58 12.21 2.34
N ALA A 73 -9.16 10.96 2.56
CA ALA A 73 -9.80 9.79 1.98
C ALA A 73 -11.27 9.71 2.41
N ARG A 74 -11.55 9.87 3.71
CA ARG A 74 -12.91 9.90 4.23
C ARG A 74 -13.76 10.97 3.54
N ASN A 75 -13.26 12.20 3.45
CA ASN A 75 -14.01 13.30 2.79
C ASN A 75 -14.29 13.00 1.32
N ARG A 76 -13.29 12.48 0.59
CA ARG A 76 -13.43 12.08 -0.82
C ARG A 76 -14.51 11.02 -0.98
N TYR A 77 -14.48 9.94 -0.20
CA TYR A 77 -15.44 8.84 -0.35
C TYR A 77 -16.83 9.18 0.20
N MET A 78 -16.92 10.03 1.23
CA MET A 78 -18.20 10.57 1.68
C MET A 78 -18.89 11.41 0.60
N SER A 79 -18.15 12.16 -0.21
CA SER A 79 -18.74 12.87 -1.38
C SER A 79 -19.33 11.94 -2.44
N LEU A 80 -18.96 10.65 -2.41
CA LEU A 80 -19.51 9.58 -3.25
C LEU A 80 -20.56 8.74 -2.51
N TRP A 81 -21.02 9.19 -1.34
CA TRP A 81 -21.93 8.46 -0.44
C TRP A 81 -21.40 7.11 0.00
N LYS A 82 -20.07 7.00 0.17
CA LYS A 82 -19.39 5.78 0.61
C LYS A 82 -18.84 5.96 2.01
N ILE A 83 -19.17 5.00 2.88
CA ILE A 83 -18.67 4.99 4.25
C ILE A 83 -17.23 4.51 4.24
N TRP A 84 -16.35 5.19 4.98
CA TRP A 84 -14.95 4.83 5.14
C TRP A 84 -14.67 4.36 6.57
N HIS A 85 -14.25 3.10 6.72
CA HIS A 85 -13.85 2.52 7.99
C HIS A 85 -12.35 2.27 8.02
N ASN A 86 -11.70 2.74 9.08
CA ASN A 86 -10.33 2.35 9.38
C ASN A 86 -10.35 1.14 10.31
N ARG A 87 -9.49 0.16 10.03
CA ARG A 87 -9.19 -0.94 10.92
C ARG A 87 -7.70 -0.90 11.20
N GLY A 88 -7.31 -1.00 12.47
CA GLY A 88 -5.91 -1.10 12.86
C GLY A 88 -5.23 -2.33 12.28
N SER A 89 -3.94 -2.49 12.60
CA SER A 89 -3.14 -3.63 12.12
C SER A 89 -3.86 -4.96 12.37
N MET A 90 -3.98 -5.75 11.30
CA MET A 90 -4.46 -7.12 11.39
C MET A 90 -3.23 -8.01 11.54
N SER A 91 -2.88 -8.38 12.78
CA SER A 91 -1.77 -9.29 13.03
C SER A 91 -2.27 -10.72 13.08
N ASP A 92 -1.72 -11.57 12.22
CA ASP A 92 -1.72 -13.02 12.47
C ASP A 92 -0.42 -13.37 13.19
N THR A 93 -0.56 -14.03 14.34
CA THR A 93 0.59 -14.46 15.15
C THR A 93 0.92 -15.90 14.82
N GLU A 94 2.02 -16.11 14.10
CA GLU A 94 2.54 -17.45 13.85
C GLU A 94 3.39 -17.92 15.04
N LYS A 95 2.97 -19.01 15.70
CA LYS A 95 3.64 -19.55 16.89
C LYS A 95 5.14 -19.78 16.69
N ARG A 96 5.52 -20.31 15.53
CA ARG A 96 6.92 -20.61 15.19
C ARG A 96 7.79 -19.35 15.13
N VAL A 97 7.25 -18.24 14.62
CA VAL A 97 7.97 -16.96 14.56
C VAL A 97 8.20 -16.44 15.98
N VAL A 98 7.17 -16.49 16.83
CA VAL A 98 7.27 -16.06 18.23
C VAL A 98 8.29 -16.91 19.01
N GLU A 99 8.28 -18.23 18.82
CA GLU A 99 9.26 -19.14 19.45
C GLU A 99 10.70 -18.78 19.06
N PHE A 100 10.95 -18.54 17.77
CA PHE A 100 12.26 -18.11 17.27
C PHE A 100 12.70 -16.75 17.86
N LEU A 101 11.79 -15.78 17.91
CA LEU A 101 12.06 -14.46 18.49
C LEU A 101 12.39 -14.56 19.99
N ASN A 102 11.66 -15.38 20.74
CA ASN A 102 11.90 -15.61 22.16
C ASN A 102 13.26 -16.27 22.41
N GLN A 103 13.64 -17.28 21.61
CA GLN A 103 14.95 -17.92 21.71
C GLN A 103 16.08 -16.92 21.45
N THR A 104 15.96 -16.13 20.38
CA THR A 104 16.97 -15.11 20.02
C THR A 104 17.11 -14.06 21.11
N GLN A 105 16.00 -13.59 21.68
CA GLN A 105 16.03 -12.64 22.79
C GLN A 105 16.70 -13.22 24.03
N ASN A 106 16.44 -14.49 24.35
CA ASN A 106 17.05 -15.15 25.51
C ASN A 106 18.57 -15.34 25.35
N GLU A 107 19.03 -15.61 24.12
CA GLU A 107 20.45 -15.89 23.85
C GLU A 107 21.27 -14.60 23.65
N PHE A 108 20.72 -13.61 22.95
CA PHE A 108 21.46 -12.42 22.50
C PHE A 108 20.97 -11.11 23.12
N GLY A 109 19.90 -11.13 23.93
CA GLY A 109 19.34 -9.97 24.61
C GLY A 109 18.28 -9.21 23.80
N GLU A 110 17.72 -8.15 24.39
CA GLU A 110 16.70 -7.32 23.76
C GLU A 110 17.22 -6.61 22.50
N LYS A 111 16.38 -6.55 21.45
CA LYS A 111 16.67 -5.84 20.18
C LYS A 111 17.94 -6.30 19.46
N SER A 112 18.36 -7.55 19.69
CA SER A 112 19.54 -8.17 19.09
C SER A 112 19.33 -8.71 17.67
N LEU A 113 18.07 -8.90 17.25
CA LEU A 113 17.71 -9.41 15.94
C LEU A 113 17.35 -8.26 14.99
N VAL A 114 17.91 -8.30 13.77
CA VAL A 114 17.46 -7.47 12.64
C VAL A 114 16.61 -8.33 11.71
N TYR A 115 15.34 -7.96 11.55
CA TYR A 115 14.46 -8.58 10.55
C TYR A 115 14.58 -7.84 9.22
N ILE A 116 14.83 -8.59 8.14
CA ILE A 116 14.91 -8.07 6.77
C ILE A 116 13.92 -8.86 5.91
N SER A 117 12.97 -8.17 5.29
CA SER A 117 12.00 -8.75 4.37
C SER A 117 11.53 -7.72 3.37
N PHE A 118 11.45 -8.11 2.10
CA PHE A 118 11.01 -7.28 0.98
C PHE A 118 9.62 -7.70 0.46
N GLY A 119 8.94 -8.59 1.18
CA GLY A 119 7.66 -9.17 0.77
C GLY A 119 7.78 -10.11 -0.44
N THR A 120 6.64 -10.56 -0.94
CA THR A 120 6.56 -11.60 -1.99
C THR A 120 6.19 -11.05 -3.37
N ILE A 121 5.29 -10.07 -3.43
CA ILE A 121 4.63 -9.65 -4.69
C ILE A 121 5.36 -8.50 -5.38
N PHE A 122 6.08 -7.69 -4.63
CA PHE A 122 6.77 -6.49 -5.13
C PHE A 122 8.29 -6.66 -5.04
N PHE A 123 8.80 -7.86 -5.31
CA PHE A 123 10.24 -8.01 -5.47
C PHE A 123 10.67 -7.43 -6.83
N PRO A 124 11.80 -6.68 -6.92
CA PRO A 124 12.28 -6.13 -8.17
C PRO A 124 12.54 -7.23 -9.20
N SER A 125 12.21 -6.99 -10.46
CA SER A 125 12.57 -7.95 -11.54
C SER A 125 14.06 -7.95 -11.88
N ASN A 126 14.77 -6.89 -11.51
CA ASN A 126 16.23 -6.75 -11.61
C ASN A 126 16.75 -6.23 -10.26
N PRO A 127 17.02 -7.12 -9.28
CA PRO A 127 17.45 -6.71 -7.95
C PRO A 127 18.79 -5.96 -7.94
N GLU A 128 19.63 -6.16 -8.94
CA GLU A 128 20.93 -5.47 -9.11
C GLU A 128 20.82 -4.00 -9.54
N LYS A 129 19.60 -3.51 -9.84
CA LYS A 129 19.35 -2.13 -10.26
C LYS A 129 18.64 -1.28 -9.21
N VAL A 130 18.47 -1.83 -8.00
CA VAL A 130 17.89 -1.15 -6.84
C VAL A 130 19.00 -0.63 -5.95
#